data_AF-A0A5N8V568-F1
#
_entry.id   AF-A0A5N8V568-F1
#
_cell.length_a   1.000
_cell.length_b   1.000
_cell.length_c   1.000
_cell.angle_alpha   90.00
_cell.angle_beta   90.00
_cell.angle_gamma   90.00
#
_symmetry.space_group_name_H-M   'P 1'
#
loop_
_entity.id
_entity.type
_entity.pdbx_description
1 polymer ?
#
loop_
_entity_poly.entity_id
_entity_poly.type
_entity_poly.pdbx_seq_one_letter_code
_entity_poly.pdbx_strand_id
1 'polypeptide(L)'
;MHLTRRLFTTAAAFVLATALSTAPPAAAAPTASAPCTSMWKAAHKVAVRKPAGNEGPVATTASPLVRYLRRGEKVRSCVVAIGRGGRSAYQECGGGSQWRIVLGGQVPARCLKRARP
;
A
#
# COMPACT_ATOMS: atom_id res chain seq x y z
N MET A 1 -27.33 31.31 -56.46
CA MET A 1 -28.72 31.47 -55.95
C MET A 1 -29.22 30.12 -55.44
N HIS A 2 -30.38 30.12 -54.77
CA HIS A 2 -31.17 28.97 -54.28
C HIS A 2 -30.65 28.16 -53.08
N LEU A 3 -31.50 28.11 -52.05
CA LEU A 3 -31.50 27.16 -50.94
C LEU A 3 -32.54 26.07 -51.20
N THR A 4 -32.23 24.84 -50.79
CA THR A 4 -33.16 23.74 -50.43
C THR A 4 -32.33 22.71 -49.65
N ARG A 5 -32.46 22.43 -48.35
CA ARG A 5 -33.49 22.59 -47.30
C ARG A 5 -34.76 21.74 -47.46
N ARG A 6 -35.06 20.97 -46.40
CA ARG A 6 -36.26 20.15 -46.06
C ARG A 6 -36.23 18.67 -46.52
N LEU A 7 -36.78 17.69 -45.80
CA LEU A 7 -36.90 17.40 -44.33
C LEU A 7 -37.65 16.05 -44.11
N PHE A 8 -37.43 15.36 -42.96
CA PHE A 8 -38.20 14.20 -42.44
C PHE A 8 -38.21 12.91 -43.31
N THR A 9 -38.66 11.69 -42.93
CA THR A 9 -39.45 11.07 -41.82
C THR A 9 -39.23 9.52 -41.92
N THR A 10 -39.29 8.58 -40.94
CA THR A 10 -39.43 8.54 -39.46
C THR A 10 -39.23 7.10 -38.93
N ALA A 11 -38.80 6.94 -37.66
CA ALA A 11 -39.01 5.77 -36.77
C ALA A 11 -38.34 4.41 -37.15
N ALA A 12 -38.16 3.42 -36.26
CA ALA A 12 -38.40 3.32 -34.81
C ALA A 12 -37.26 2.53 -34.12
N ALA A 13 -36.96 2.82 -32.85
CA ALA A 13 -36.01 2.02 -32.03
C ALA A 13 -36.77 1.29 -30.91
N PHE A 14 -36.61 -0.05 -30.84
CA PHE A 14 -37.18 -0.86 -29.76
C PHE A 14 -36.43 -0.60 -28.43
N VAL A 15 -37.13 -0.04 -27.44
CA VAL A 15 -36.61 0.08 -26.07
C VAL A 15 -37.00 -1.16 -25.28
N LEU A 16 -36.06 -2.10 -25.13
CA LEU A 16 -36.28 -3.29 -24.32
C LEU A 16 -36.03 -2.97 -22.83
N ALA A 17 -37.10 -2.75 -22.07
CA ALA A 17 -37.03 -2.37 -20.66
C ALA A 17 -36.66 -3.55 -19.75
N THR A 18 -35.37 -3.88 -19.66
CA THR A 18 -34.85 -4.87 -18.71
C THR A 18 -34.71 -4.28 -17.30
N ALA A 19 -35.71 -4.55 -16.45
CA ALA A 19 -35.70 -4.14 -15.05
C ALA A 19 -34.70 -4.98 -14.21
N LEU A 20 -33.40 -4.66 -14.29
CA LEU A 20 -32.40 -5.24 -13.40
C LEU A 20 -32.60 -4.69 -11.98
N SER A 21 -33.17 -5.52 -11.10
CA SER A 21 -33.22 -5.23 -9.66
C SER A 21 -31.82 -5.33 -9.07
N THR A 22 -31.12 -4.20 -8.97
CA THR A 22 -29.76 -4.12 -8.41
C THR A 22 -29.82 -4.21 -6.90
N ALA A 23 -29.88 -5.43 -6.38
CA ALA A 23 -29.65 -5.70 -4.96
C ALA A 23 -28.26 -5.15 -4.57
N PRO A 24 -28.14 -4.30 -3.53
CA PRO A 24 -26.85 -3.74 -3.14
C PRO A 24 -25.92 -4.88 -2.67
N PRO A 25 -24.64 -4.89 -3.09
CA PRO A 25 -23.71 -5.95 -2.70
C PRO A 25 -23.55 -5.94 -1.18
N ALA A 26 -23.80 -7.08 -0.54
CA ALA A 26 -23.68 -7.23 0.91
C ALA A 26 -22.26 -6.89 1.36
N ALA A 27 -22.11 -5.81 2.12
CA ALA A 27 -20.82 -5.35 2.61
C ALA A 27 -20.23 -6.42 3.53
N ALA A 28 -19.11 -7.01 3.12
CA ALA A 28 -18.40 -8.01 3.93
C ALA A 28 -17.97 -7.37 5.26
N ALA A 29 -18.49 -7.89 6.37
CA ALA A 29 -18.16 -7.38 7.70
C ALA A 29 -16.65 -7.50 7.94
N PRO A 30 -15.97 -6.45 8.44
CA PRO A 30 -14.52 -6.46 8.62
C PRO A 30 -14.14 -7.47 9.70
N THR A 31 -13.49 -8.57 9.32
CA THR A 31 -13.03 -9.61 10.24
C THR A 31 -12.01 -9.03 11.22
N ALA A 32 -12.34 -9.07 12.52
CA ALA A 32 -11.50 -8.54 13.58
C ALA A 32 -10.13 -9.25 13.59
N SER A 33 -9.11 -8.54 13.10
CA SER A 33 -7.74 -9.06 13.05
C SER A 33 -7.14 -9.13 14.44
N ALA A 34 -6.52 -10.27 14.78
CA ALA A 34 -5.91 -10.48 16.10
C ALA A 34 -4.87 -9.40 16.44
N PRO A 35 -4.81 -8.93 17.71
CA PRO A 35 -3.96 -7.81 18.10
C PRO A 35 -2.48 -8.12 17.87
N CYS A 36 -1.76 -7.19 17.25
CA CYS A 36 -0.37 -7.41 16.87
C CYS A 36 0.56 -7.53 18.10
N THR A 37 1.02 -8.74 18.39
CA THR A 37 1.95 -9.04 19.50
C THR A 37 3.42 -9.15 19.09
N SER A 38 3.74 -9.23 17.78
CA SER A 38 5.13 -9.41 17.34
C SER A 38 6.01 -8.18 17.61
N MET A 39 6.92 -8.34 18.58
CA MET A 39 7.96 -7.38 18.90
C MET A 39 9.27 -7.69 18.19
N TRP A 40 9.99 -6.64 17.80
CA TRP A 40 11.26 -6.69 17.08
C TRP A 40 12.27 -5.75 17.76
N LYS A 41 13.55 -6.08 17.68
CA LYS A 41 14.66 -5.34 18.27
C LYS A 41 15.65 -4.93 17.19
N ALA A 42 15.99 -3.64 17.13
CA ALA A 42 16.96 -3.13 16.16
C ALA A 42 18.36 -3.71 16.44
N ALA A 43 18.95 -4.38 15.44
CA ALA A 43 20.29 -4.97 15.56
C ALA A 43 21.42 -3.93 15.50
N HIS A 44 21.16 -2.82 14.79
CA HIS A 44 22.04 -1.69 14.55
C HIS A 44 21.25 -0.37 14.71
N LYS A 45 21.90 0.80 14.58
CA LYS A 45 21.18 2.05 14.31
C LYS A 45 20.58 1.94 12.89
N VAL A 46 19.30 2.27 12.72
CA VAL A 46 18.63 2.16 11.40
C VAL A 46 17.60 3.27 11.21
N ALA A 47 17.45 3.74 9.97
CA ALA A 47 16.43 4.72 9.59
C ALA A 47 15.02 4.10 9.56
N VAL A 48 14.06 4.78 10.19
CA VAL A 48 12.63 4.62 9.89
C VAL A 48 12.31 5.60 8.76
N ARG A 49 11.90 5.08 7.59
CA ARG A 49 11.54 5.90 6.43
C ARG A 49 10.09 5.68 6.05
N LYS A 50 9.41 6.72 5.55
CA LYS A 50 8.01 6.62 5.07
C LYS A 50 8.00 6.84 3.55
N PRO A 51 7.38 5.96 2.75
CA PRO A 51 7.22 6.19 1.32
C PRO A 51 6.47 7.51 1.07
N ALA A 52 6.88 8.27 0.06
CA ALA A 52 6.28 9.55 -0.31
C ALA A 52 5.92 9.61 -1.80
N GLY A 53 4.86 10.34 -2.12
CA GLY A 53 4.37 10.51 -3.50
C GLY A 53 4.22 9.16 -4.21
N ASN A 54 4.90 9.03 -5.36
CA ASN A 54 4.77 7.89 -6.26
C ASN A 54 5.81 6.78 -6.02
N GLU A 55 6.49 6.74 -4.87
CA GLU A 55 7.44 5.66 -4.50
C GLU A 55 6.77 4.27 -4.33
N GLY A 56 5.43 4.23 -4.22
CA GLY A 56 4.67 3.00 -4.05
C GLY A 56 4.64 2.49 -2.60
N PRO A 57 4.38 1.18 -2.39
CA PRO A 57 4.09 0.63 -1.06
C PRO A 57 5.31 0.49 -0.14
N VAL A 58 6.53 0.73 -0.63
CA VAL A 58 7.79 0.38 0.05
C VAL A 58 8.78 1.52 -0.01
N ALA A 59 9.40 1.82 1.14
CA ALA A 59 10.38 2.90 1.23
C ALA A 59 11.66 2.58 0.45
N THR A 60 12.33 3.65 0.02
CA THR A 60 13.64 3.64 -0.63
C THR A 60 14.70 4.24 0.30
N THR A 61 15.96 4.29 -0.14
CA THR A 61 17.00 5.10 0.53
C THR A 61 16.77 6.61 0.39
N ALA A 62 15.97 7.05 -0.58
CA ALA A 62 15.61 8.46 -0.80
C ALA A 62 14.35 8.88 0.00
N SER A 63 13.44 7.96 0.30
CA SER A 63 12.20 8.22 1.06
C SER A 63 12.46 9.01 2.35
N PRO A 64 11.60 9.98 2.71
CA PRO A 64 11.73 10.80 3.91
C PRO A 64 12.06 10.00 5.18
N LEU A 65 13.13 10.42 5.86
CA LEU A 65 13.50 9.95 7.19
C LEU A 65 12.50 10.50 8.22
N VAL A 66 11.90 9.61 9.01
CA VAL A 66 10.96 9.98 10.08
C VAL A 66 11.66 10.00 11.44
N ARG A 67 12.47 8.98 11.74
CA ARG A 67 13.34 8.92 12.92
C ARG A 67 14.41 7.84 12.74
N TYR A 68 15.42 7.82 13.61
CA TYR A 68 16.28 6.63 13.76
C TYR A 68 15.78 5.73 14.88
N LEU A 69 15.87 4.42 14.69
CA LEU A 69 15.90 3.46 15.80
C LEU A 69 17.33 3.38 16.35
N ARG A 70 17.49 3.35 17.67
CA ARG A 70 18.78 3.05 18.32
C ARG A 70 19.03 1.54 18.35
N ARG A 71 20.31 1.12 18.37
CA ARG A 71 20.66 -0.30 18.55
C ARG A 71 20.03 -0.81 19.84
N GLY A 72 19.24 -1.87 19.75
CA GLY A 72 18.53 -2.48 20.87
C GLY A 72 17.13 -1.93 21.16
N GLU A 73 16.67 -0.89 20.46
CA GLU A 73 15.31 -0.37 20.61
C GLU A 73 14.25 -1.42 20.17
N LYS A 74 13.18 -1.57 20.97
CA LYS A 74 12.05 -2.48 20.66
C LYS A 74 10.99 -1.73 19.83
N VAL A 75 10.51 -2.33 18.74
CA VAL A 75 9.38 -1.86 17.91
C VAL A 75 8.36 -2.98 17.66
N ARG A 76 7.07 -2.63 17.58
CA ARG A 76 5.98 -3.56 17.28
C ARG A 76 5.77 -3.62 15.76
N SER A 77 5.66 -4.81 15.18
CA SER A 77 5.41 -5.00 13.74
C SER A 77 4.87 -6.39 13.41
N CYS A 78 3.72 -6.45 12.75
CA CYS A 78 3.14 -7.69 12.20
C CYS A 78 2.97 -7.66 10.67
N VAL A 79 3.10 -6.48 10.04
CA VAL A 79 2.96 -6.31 8.58
C VAL A 79 4.34 -6.15 7.94
N VAL A 80 4.56 -6.85 6.82
CA VAL A 80 5.77 -6.73 5.99
C VAL A 80 5.34 -6.33 4.59
N ALA A 81 5.92 -5.25 4.06
CA ALA A 81 5.80 -4.87 2.65
C ALA A 81 7.00 -5.40 1.85
N ILE A 82 6.77 -5.74 0.57
CA ILE A 82 7.74 -6.43 -0.28
C ILE A 82 8.07 -5.55 -1.50
N GLY A 83 9.29 -5.00 -1.55
CA GLY A 83 9.77 -4.18 -2.66
C GLY A 83 10.38 -5.05 -3.76
N ARG A 84 9.93 -4.90 -5.01
CA ARG A 84 10.43 -5.67 -6.17
C ARG A 84 11.80 -5.13 -6.64
N GLY A 85 12.82 -5.30 -5.81
CA GLY A 85 14.22 -4.98 -6.13
C GLY A 85 14.52 -3.49 -6.29
N GLY A 86 15.56 -3.17 -7.06
CA GLY A 86 15.90 -1.80 -7.46
C GLY A 86 16.11 -0.83 -6.28
N ARG A 87 15.57 0.39 -6.41
CA ARG A 87 15.75 1.48 -5.42
C ARG A 87 15.16 1.19 -4.02
N SER A 88 14.31 0.18 -3.88
CA SER A 88 13.78 -0.27 -2.58
C SER A 88 14.71 -1.26 -1.85
N ALA A 89 15.82 -1.68 -2.47
CA ALA A 89 16.80 -2.57 -1.85
C ALA A 89 17.77 -1.81 -0.93
N TYR A 90 17.40 -1.71 0.35
CA TYR A 90 18.24 -1.10 1.38
C TYR A 90 19.43 -2.02 1.69
N GLN A 91 20.66 -1.56 1.45
CA GLN A 91 21.85 -2.42 1.50
C GLN A 91 22.43 -2.61 2.91
N GLU A 92 22.25 -1.63 3.81
CA GLU A 92 22.67 -1.79 5.22
C GLU A 92 21.94 -2.97 5.87
N CYS A 93 22.56 -3.59 6.88
CA CYS A 93 22.08 -4.83 7.51
C CYS A 93 22.01 -6.05 6.56
N GLY A 94 22.71 -6.03 5.42
CA GLY A 94 22.83 -7.16 4.51
C GLY A 94 21.72 -7.28 3.47
N GLY A 95 21.21 -6.16 2.96
CA GLY A 95 20.36 -6.12 1.78
C GLY A 95 18.90 -6.59 1.97
N GLY A 96 18.15 -6.55 0.86
CA GLY A 96 16.89 -7.29 0.70
C GLY A 96 15.65 -6.45 0.39
N SER A 97 14.57 -7.16 0.08
CA SER A 97 13.29 -6.63 -0.40
C SER A 97 12.21 -6.43 0.69
N GLN A 98 12.45 -6.93 1.90
CA GLN A 98 11.42 -6.99 2.95
C GLN A 98 11.52 -5.79 3.89
N TRP A 99 10.41 -5.08 4.09
CA TRP A 99 10.32 -3.91 4.96
C TRP A 99 9.23 -4.12 6.01
N ARG A 100 9.58 -4.00 7.29
CA ARG A 100 8.63 -4.08 8.41
C ARG A 100 7.94 -2.74 8.59
N ILE A 101 6.61 -2.75 8.59
CA ILE A 101 5.82 -1.58 8.95
C ILE A 101 5.89 -1.40 10.46
N VAL A 102 6.26 -0.21 10.90
CA VAL A 102 6.42 0.20 12.31
C VAL A 102 5.71 1.53 12.55
N LEU A 103 5.53 1.93 13.81
CA LEU A 103 4.96 3.24 14.12
C LEU A 103 5.79 4.36 13.48
N GLY A 104 5.16 5.14 12.60
CA GLY A 104 5.74 6.25 11.85
C GLY A 104 6.26 5.90 10.45
N GLY A 105 6.46 4.63 10.07
CA GLY A 105 6.99 4.30 8.75
C GLY A 105 7.44 2.84 8.59
N GLN A 106 8.56 2.64 7.90
CA GLN A 106 9.09 1.35 7.51
C GLN A 106 10.57 1.21 7.88
N VAL A 107 10.99 -0.01 8.19
CA VAL A 107 12.38 -0.38 8.52
C VAL A 107 12.76 -1.67 7.77
N PRO A 108 13.96 -1.79 7.17
CA PRO A 108 14.39 -3.02 6.50
C PRO A 108 14.37 -4.21 7.45
N ALA A 109 13.74 -5.31 7.04
CA ALA A 109 13.47 -6.45 7.92
C ALA A 109 14.74 -7.11 8.47
N ARG A 110 15.86 -7.09 7.71
CA ARG A 110 17.16 -7.63 8.17
C ARG A 110 17.84 -6.78 9.26
N CYS A 111 17.49 -5.49 9.39
CA CYS A 111 17.93 -4.66 10.51
C CYS A 111 17.23 -4.99 11.84
N LEU A 112 16.20 -5.85 11.82
CA LEU A 112 15.34 -6.17 12.96
C LEU A 112 15.42 -7.66 13.29
N LYS A 113 15.87 -7.98 14.51
CA LYS A 113 15.79 -9.34 15.07
C LYS A 113 14.48 -9.48 15.84
N ARG A 114 13.82 -10.65 15.82
CA ARG A 114 12.61 -10.87 16.64
C ARG A 114 13.00 -10.72 18.12
N ALA A 115 12.30 -9.86 18.85
CA ALA A 115 12.42 -9.86 20.30
C ALA A 115 11.67 -11.09 20.82
N ARG A 116 12.28 -11.83 21.75
CA ARG A 116 11.48 -12.64 22.68
C ARG A 116 10.57 -11.65 23.46
N PRO A 117 9.37 -12.08 23.90
CA PRO A 117 8.53 -11.30 24.80
C PRO A 117 9.36 -10.59 25.89
#